data_AF-A0A024GWL4-F1
#
_entry.id   AF-A0A024GWL4-F1
#
_cell.length_a   1.000
_cell.length_b   1.000
_cell.length_c   1.000
_cell.angle_alpha   90.00
_cell.angle_beta   90.00
_cell.angle_gamma   90.00
#
_symmetry.space_group_name_H-M   'P 1'
#
loop_
_entity.id
_entity.type
_entity.pdbx_description
1 polymer ?
#
loop_
_entity_poly.entity_id
_entity_poly.type
_entity_poly.pdbx_seq_one_letter_code
_entity_poly.pdbx_strand_id
1 'polypeptide(L)'
;MSDPVAERLASVASRYGEPLALTAQALARLEYRRRHSGKTCAKCQHVRPLSAFTTDTRKPDGLSSRCKSCEAQRQRERRASRRV
;
A
#
# COMPACT_ATOMS: atom_id res chain seq x y z
N MET A 1 -22.72 29.69 -0.38
CA MET A 1 -22.62 29.10 0.97
C MET A 1 -21.31 28.32 1.00
N SER A 2 -20.33 28.70 1.83
CA SER A 2 -18.93 28.25 1.72
C SER A 2 -18.64 26.98 2.54
N ASP A 3 -17.72 26.12 2.06
CA ASP A 3 -17.32 24.80 2.62
C ASP A 3 -16.58 24.92 3.98
N PRO A 4 -17.04 24.25 5.07
CA PRO A 4 -16.42 24.32 6.40
C PRO A 4 -15.00 23.75 6.47
N VAL A 5 -14.61 22.87 5.54
CA VAL A 5 -13.22 22.38 5.42
C VAL A 5 -12.32 23.48 4.89
N ALA A 6 -12.80 24.23 3.90
CA ALA A 6 -12.07 25.35 3.32
C ALA A 6 -11.82 26.47 4.35
N GLU A 7 -12.81 26.76 5.19
CA GLU A 7 -12.70 27.78 6.24
C GLU A 7 -11.68 27.40 7.33
N ARG A 8 -11.62 26.10 7.67
CA ARG A 8 -10.69 25.56 8.66
C ARG A 8 -9.25 25.49 8.13
N LEU A 9 -9.06 25.13 6.86
CA LEU A 9 -7.76 25.20 6.17
C LEU A 9 -7.26 26.65 6.10
N ALA A 10 -8.15 27.61 5.84
CA ALA A 10 -7.83 29.04 5.81
C ALA A 10 -7.40 29.58 7.19
N SER A 11 -8.05 29.14 8.28
CA SER A 11 -7.66 29.49 9.65
C SER A 11 -6.27 28.95 10.06
N VAL A 12 -5.92 27.76 9.57
CA VAL A 12 -4.58 27.17 9.78
C VAL A 12 -3.54 27.91 8.92
N ALA A 13 -3.90 28.26 7.68
CA ALA A 13 -3.04 28.98 6.74
C ALA A 13 -2.64 30.38 7.20
N SER A 14 -3.56 31.07 7.86
CA SER A 14 -3.32 32.40 8.39
C SER A 14 -2.40 32.41 9.61
N ARG A 15 -2.24 31.27 10.30
CA ARG A 15 -1.31 31.15 11.44
C ARG A 15 0.10 30.77 11.03
N TYR A 16 0.26 29.93 10.02
CA TYR A 16 1.56 29.45 9.55
C TYR A 16 1.49 29.42 8.03
N GLY A 17 2.21 30.32 7.35
CA GLY A 17 2.06 30.58 5.92
C GLY A 17 1.95 29.34 5.02
N GLU A 18 1.09 29.46 4.00
CA GLU A 18 0.86 28.53 2.89
C GLU A 18 0.86 27.02 3.23
N PRO A 19 -0.24 26.51 3.82
CA PRO A 19 -0.43 25.09 4.04
C PRO A 19 -0.77 24.32 2.76
N LEU A 20 -1.22 24.96 1.67
CA LEU A 20 -1.72 24.23 0.50
C LEU A 20 -0.59 23.57 -0.30
N ALA A 21 0.53 24.30 -0.50
CA ALA A 21 1.69 23.76 -1.20
C ALA A 21 2.42 22.67 -0.39
N LEU A 22 2.55 22.86 0.93
CA LEU A 22 3.24 21.91 1.82
C LEU A 22 2.44 20.62 2.04
N THR A 23 1.11 20.70 2.16
CA THR A 23 0.25 19.52 2.38
C THR A 23 0.06 18.68 1.11
N ALA A 24 -0.11 19.31 -0.05
CA ALA A 24 -0.25 18.59 -1.33
C ALA A 24 1.02 17.83 -1.72
N GLN A 25 2.19 18.46 -1.52
CA GLN A 25 3.47 17.84 -1.87
C GLN A 25 3.84 16.67 -0.94
N ALA A 26 3.43 16.73 0.34
CA ALA A 26 3.62 15.65 1.30
C ALA A 26 2.73 14.43 1.01
N LEU A 27 1.45 14.64 0.67
CA LEU A 27 0.52 13.55 0.33
C LEU A 27 0.89 12.85 -0.97
N ALA A 28 1.32 13.61 -1.99
CA ALA A 28 1.79 13.05 -3.26
C ALA A 28 3.02 12.13 -3.08
N ARG A 29 3.98 12.48 -2.21
CA ARG A 29 5.16 11.64 -1.89
C ARG A 29 4.80 10.35 -1.15
N LEU A 30 3.81 10.38 -0.26
CA LEU A 30 3.33 9.20 0.48
C LEU A 30 2.59 8.22 -0.44
N GLU A 31 1.74 8.74 -1.33
CA GLU A 31 1.02 7.97 -2.35
C GLU A 31 2.00 7.31 -3.34
N TYR A 32 3.01 8.06 -3.79
CA TYR A 32 4.05 7.57 -4.68
C TYR A 32 4.81 6.39 -4.06
N ARG A 33 5.21 6.48 -2.78
CA ARG A 33 5.92 5.40 -2.06
C ARG A 33 5.04 4.17 -1.83
N ARG A 34 3.75 4.35 -1.55
CA ARG A 34 2.76 3.26 -1.38
C ARG A 34 2.47 2.52 -2.70
N ARG A 35 2.62 3.19 -3.85
CA ARG A 35 2.40 2.63 -5.20
C ARG A 35 3.67 2.05 -5.86
N HIS A 36 4.86 2.58 -5.58
CA HIS A 36 6.07 2.29 -6.37
C HIS A 36 6.98 1.20 -5.85
N SER A 37 6.77 0.69 -4.66
CA SER A 37 7.40 -0.57 -4.31
C SER A 37 6.46 -1.67 -4.81
N GLY A 38 6.60 -2.02 -6.08
CA GLY A 38 5.92 -3.17 -6.67
C GLY A 38 6.81 -4.39 -6.55
N LYS A 39 6.24 -5.55 -6.24
CA LYS A 39 6.96 -6.82 -6.28
C LYS A 39 6.29 -7.76 -7.28
N THR A 40 7.08 -8.57 -7.98
CA THR A 40 6.57 -9.58 -8.92
C THR A 40 6.25 -10.86 -8.17
N CYS A 41 5.02 -11.36 -8.34
CA CYS A 41 4.63 -12.65 -7.79
C CYS A 41 5.29 -13.79 -8.56
N ALA A 42 6.06 -14.65 -7.89
CA ALA A 42 6.71 -15.81 -8.50
C ALA A 42 5.74 -16.89 -9.03
N LYS A 43 4.44 -16.83 -8.66
CA LYS A 43 3.44 -17.82 -9.10
C LYS A 43 2.58 -17.34 -10.26
N CYS A 44 2.01 -16.14 -10.17
CA CYS A 44 1.17 -15.58 -11.23
C CYS A 44 1.90 -14.55 -12.11
N GLN A 45 3.17 -14.27 -11.82
CA GLN A 45 4.05 -13.38 -12.59
C GLN A 45 3.53 -11.94 -12.77
N HIS A 46 2.48 -11.54 -12.03
CA HIS A 46 2.00 -10.17 -12.02
C HIS A 46 2.72 -9.31 -10.98
N VAL A 47 3.03 -8.07 -11.38
CA VAL A 47 3.47 -7.02 -10.47
C VAL A 47 2.27 -6.60 -9.62
N ARG A 48 2.46 -6.60 -8.30
CA ARG A 48 1.46 -6.13 -7.36
C ARG A 48 2.13 -5.15 -6.38
N PRO A 49 1.38 -4.22 -5.78
CA PRO A 49 1.93 -3.38 -4.73
C PRO A 49 2.50 -4.26 -3.61
N LEU A 50 3.53 -3.82 -2.88
CA LEU A 50 4.07 -4.59 -1.74
C LEU A 50 2.96 -5.00 -0.75
N SER A 51 1.89 -4.20 -0.62
CA SER A 51 0.71 -4.51 0.21
C SER A 51 -0.05 -5.79 -0.20
N ALA A 52 0.14 -6.25 -1.43
CA ALA A 52 -0.42 -7.49 -1.95
C ALA A 52 0.43 -8.73 -1.63
N PHE A 53 1.58 -8.57 -0.98
CA PHE A 53 2.44 -9.66 -0.52
C PHE A 53 2.31 -9.83 0.99
N THR A 54 2.52 -11.04 1.50
CA THR A 54 2.65 -11.29 2.94
C THR A 54 4.09 -11.04 3.37
N THR A 55 4.34 -10.75 4.64
CA THR A 55 5.69 -10.63 5.19
C THR A 55 6.38 -12.01 5.25
N ASP A 56 7.67 -12.06 4.91
CA ASP A 56 8.52 -13.24 5.05
C ASP A 56 9.93 -12.79 5.43
N THR A 57 10.26 -12.88 6.73
CA THR A 57 11.51 -12.40 7.31
C THR A 57 12.73 -13.19 6.85
N ARG A 58 12.52 -14.36 6.22
CA ARG A 58 13.61 -15.17 5.66
C ARG A 58 14.01 -14.69 4.27
N LYS A 59 13.31 -13.71 3.71
CA LYS A 59 13.61 -13.11 2.41
C LYS A 59 14.34 -11.78 2.60
N PRO A 60 15.31 -11.46 1.73
CA PRO A 60 16.12 -10.24 1.86
C PRO A 60 15.27 -8.97 1.76
N ASP A 61 14.13 -9.03 1.07
CA ASP A 61 13.18 -7.92 0.94
C ASP A 61 12.03 -7.99 1.97
N GLY A 62 12.06 -8.94 2.90
CA GLY A 62 11.09 -9.07 3.98
C GLY A 62 9.68 -9.48 3.54
N LEU A 63 9.50 -9.85 2.27
CA LEU A 63 8.20 -10.18 1.68
C LEU A 63 8.19 -11.55 1.04
N SER A 64 7.03 -12.19 1.03
CA SER A 64 6.80 -13.45 0.32
C SER A 64 7.09 -13.29 -1.16
N SER A 65 7.58 -14.36 -1.78
CA SER A 65 7.74 -14.43 -3.24
C SER A 65 6.41 -14.47 -3.99
N ARG A 66 5.29 -14.77 -3.31
CA ARG A 66 3.95 -14.87 -3.92
C ARG A 66 3.01 -13.83 -3.34
N CYS A 67 2.10 -13.33 -4.18
CA CYS A 67 1.02 -12.47 -3.72
C CYS A 67 0.00 -13.26 -2.88
N LYS A 68 -0.78 -12.54 -2.08
CA LYS A 68 -1.79 -13.08 -1.16
C LYS A 68 -2.79 -14.00 -1.85
N SER A 69 -3.21 -13.70 -3.07
CA SER A 69 -4.15 -14.55 -3.82
C SER A 69 -3.53 -15.92 -4.14
N CYS A 70 -2.28 -15.95 -4.61
CA CYS A 70 -1.57 -17.19 -4.90
C CYS A 70 -1.26 -18.01 -3.64
N GLU A 71 -0.93 -17.36 -2.52
CA GLU A 71 -0.79 -18.09 -1.25
C GLU A 71 -2.12 -18.65 -0.76
N ALA A 72 -3.23 -17.92 -0.88
CA ALA A 72 -4.54 -18.42 -0.50
C ALA A 72 -4.92 -19.68 -1.29
N GLN A 73 -4.68 -19.69 -2.60
CA GLN A 73 -4.90 -20.86 -3.44
C GLN A 73 -4.06 -22.05 -2.98
N ARG A 74 -2.75 -21.85 -2.79
CA ARG A 74 -1.84 -22.90 -2.33
C ARG A 74 -2.24 -23.49 -0.98
N GLN A 75 -2.73 -22.68 -0.06
CA GLN A 75 -3.18 -23.15 1.24
C GLN A 75 -4.47 -23.97 1.16
N ARG A 76 -5.39 -23.64 0.22
CA ARG A 76 -6.58 -24.46 -0.06
C ARG A 76 -6.18 -25.83 -0.60
N GLU A 77 -5.29 -25.88 -1.59
CA GLU A 77 -4.76 -27.12 -2.17
C GLU A 77 -4.13 -28.03 -1.10
N ARG A 78 -3.29 -27.45 -0.23
CA ARG A 78 -2.66 -28.18 0.90
C ARG A 78 -3.65 -28.74 1.92
N ARG A 79 -4.75 -28.03 2.18
CA ARG A 79 -5.79 -28.51 3.10
C ARG A 79 -6.58 -29.65 2.47
N ALA A 80 -6.89 -29.54 1.18
CA ALA A 80 -7.56 -30.60 0.44
C ALA A 80 -6.71 -31.88 0.43
N SER A 81 -5.39 -31.77 0.18
CA SER A 81 -4.50 -32.94 0.14
C SER A 81 -4.22 -33.59 1.50
N ARG A 82 -4.51 -32.91 2.62
CA ARG A 82 -4.37 -33.44 4.00
C ARG A 82 -5.63 -34.12 4.52
N ARG A 83 -6.73 -33.99 3.78
CA ARG A 83 -8.03 -34.58 4.13
C ARG A 83 -8.26 -35.93 3.44
N VAL A 84 -7.20 -36.46 2.83
CA VAL A 84 -7.11 -37.81 2.24
C VAL A 84 -6.26 -38.63 3.21
#